data_AF-A0A7C9APK5-F1
#
_entry.id   AF-A0A7C9APK5-F1
#
_cell.length_a   1.000
_cell.length_b   1.000
_cell.length_c   1.000
_cell.angle_alpha   90.00
_cell.angle_beta   90.00
_cell.angle_gamma   90.00
#
_symmetry.space_group_name_H-M   'P 1'
#
loop_
_entity.id
_entity.type
_entity.pdbx_description
1 polymer ?
#
loop_
_entity_poly.entity_id
_entity_poly.type
_entity_poly.pdbx_seq_one_letter_code
_entity_poly.pdbx_strand_id
1 'polypeptide(L)'
;MAIIRTDSPISRRIVSAFLDFLGSVEPAPSVDLEGLEVAKDCLAEVFSLSELPTSDRPEPNLLVNIFSSQEGTQNEAKSTHSEELHGGCSEHSSVDDDPSGASKVQDVAEVREHSKTGESKDELFGQFFDALERINFFRTTPNGDDDQVLLDRATTLFHEAVDEMERSGCQILDRKSL
;
A
#
# COMPACT_ATOMS: atom_id res chain seq x y z
N MET A 1 17.02 -15.47 11.08
CA MET A 1 16.87 -14.12 11.65
C MET A 1 17.94 -13.24 11.03
N ALA A 2 17.55 -12.23 10.24
CA ALA A 2 18.51 -11.36 9.59
C ALA A 2 19.09 -10.37 10.62
N ILE A 3 20.42 -10.29 10.72
CA ILE A 3 21.12 -9.28 11.51
C ILE A 3 21.33 -8.08 10.60
N ILE A 4 20.73 -6.95 10.95
CA ILE A 4 20.88 -5.68 10.22
C ILE A 4 21.83 -4.80 11.00
N ARG A 5 22.82 -4.20 10.32
CA ARG A 5 23.79 -3.29 10.93
C ARG A 5 23.20 -1.89 11.09
N THR A 6 23.68 -1.13 12.07
CA THR A 6 23.25 0.26 12.34
C THR A 6 23.55 1.21 11.18
N ASP A 7 24.59 0.93 10.40
CA ASP A 7 24.96 1.67 9.19
C ASP A 7 24.14 1.27 7.95
N SER A 8 23.24 0.29 8.05
CA SER A 8 22.38 -0.09 6.94
C SER A 8 21.34 0.99 6.65
N PRO A 9 21.06 1.33 5.37
CA PRO A 9 20.02 2.31 5.01
C PRO A 9 18.66 2.00 5.63
N ILE A 10 18.28 0.72 5.68
CA ILE A 10 16.99 0.31 6.25
C ILE A 10 16.91 0.57 7.76
N SER A 11 17.99 0.28 8.49
CA SER A 11 18.08 0.55 9.93
C SER A 11 17.99 2.04 10.22
N ARG A 12 18.70 2.87 9.43
CA ARG A 12 18.64 4.33 9.57
C ARG A 12 17.25 4.90 9.32
N ARG A 13 16.54 4.40 8.30
CA ARG A 13 15.15 4.81 8.01
C ARG A 13 14.20 4.46 9.14
N ILE A 14 14.30 3.25 9.70
CA ILE A 14 13.46 2.81 10.83
C ILE A 14 13.67 3.72 12.03
N VAL A 15 14.92 3.95 12.43
CA VAL A 15 15.21 4.79 13.60
C VAL A 15 14.83 6.25 13.34
N SER A 16 15.02 6.75 12.12
CA SER A 16 14.59 8.11 11.75
C SER A 16 13.08 8.27 11.89
N ALA A 17 12.28 7.31 11.42
CA ALA A 17 10.82 7.33 11.57
C ALA A 17 10.39 7.25 13.04
N PHE A 18 11.13 6.50 13.86
CA PHE A 18 10.90 6.43 15.30
C PHE A 18 11.22 7.75 16.02
N LEU A 19 12.33 8.40 15.69
CA LEU A 19 12.68 9.70 16.24
C LEU A 19 11.69 10.80 15.82
N ASP A 20 11.19 10.74 14.59
CA ASP A 20 10.12 11.62 14.10
C ASP A 20 8.85 11.47 14.94
N PHE A 21 8.43 10.22 15.20
CA PHE A 21 7.32 9.91 16.11
C PHE A 21 7.54 10.44 17.52
N LEU A 22 8.73 10.24 18.12
CA LEU A 22 9.02 10.77 19.45
C LEU A 22 8.96 12.30 19.51
N GLY A 23 9.22 12.99 18.41
CA GLY A 23 9.07 14.45 18.29
C GLY A 23 7.64 14.93 18.07
N SER A 24 6.74 14.07 17.60
CA SER A 24 5.34 14.43 17.33
C SER A 24 4.37 14.12 18.47
N VAL A 25 4.76 13.25 19.41
CA VAL A 25 3.93 12.90 20.57
C VAL A 25 4.16 13.81 21.77
N GLU A 26 3.08 14.10 22.49
CA GLU A 26 3.16 14.77 23.79
C GLU A 26 3.49 13.73 24.89
N PRO A 27 4.62 13.86 25.61
CA PRO A 27 4.95 12.95 26.69
C PRO A 27 3.96 13.06 27.86
N ALA A 28 3.67 11.95 28.52
CA ALA A 28 2.80 11.95 29.69
C ALA A 28 3.44 12.76 30.86
N PRO A 29 2.64 13.30 31.81
CA PRO A 29 3.12 14.21 32.85
C PRO A 29 4.20 13.65 33.80
N SER A 30 4.41 12.33 33.80
CA SER A 30 5.39 11.62 34.64
C SER A 30 6.63 11.15 33.87
N VAL A 31 6.75 11.45 32.58
CA VAL A 31 7.88 11.03 31.76
C VAL A 31 9.09 11.92 32.05
N ASP A 32 10.26 11.29 32.17
CA ASP A 32 11.54 11.97 32.23
C ASP A 32 11.89 12.54 30.84
N LEU A 33 11.66 13.84 30.66
CA LEU A 33 11.94 14.54 29.41
C LEU A 33 13.44 14.60 29.11
N GLU A 34 14.28 14.68 30.14
CA GLU A 34 15.75 14.70 29.99
C GLU A 34 16.24 13.33 29.51
N GLY A 35 15.79 12.26 30.17
CA GLY A 35 16.09 10.89 29.75
C GLY A 35 15.60 10.58 28.33
N LEU A 36 14.43 11.10 27.94
CA LEU A 36 13.91 10.96 26.59
C LEU A 36 14.80 11.67 25.55
N GLU A 37 15.24 12.89 25.84
CA GLU A 37 16.13 13.63 24.94
C GLU A 37 17.50 12.94 24.81
N VAL A 38 18.07 12.47 25.92
CA VAL A 38 19.31 11.68 25.90
C VAL A 38 19.14 10.41 25.07
N ALA A 39 18.00 9.71 25.17
CA ALA A 39 17.74 8.54 24.35
C ALA A 39 17.67 8.88 22.85
N LYS A 40 17.06 10.01 22.49
CA LYS A 40 17.01 10.49 21.10
C LYS A 40 18.40 10.79 20.56
N ASP A 41 19.24 11.46 21.35
CA ASP A 41 20.63 11.76 20.98
C ASP A 41 21.46 10.47 20.80
N CYS A 42 21.33 9.52 21.72
CA CYS A 42 22.01 8.23 21.62
C CYS A 42 21.63 7.49 20.34
N LEU A 43 20.34 7.49 19.98
CA LEU A 43 19.85 6.85 18.75
C LEU A 43 20.33 7.59 17.50
N ALA A 44 20.32 8.92 17.51
CA ALA A 44 20.81 9.72 16.39
C ALA A 44 22.30 9.48 16.13
N GLU A 45 23.10 9.34 17.19
CA GLU A 45 24.55 9.08 17.12
C GLU A 45 24.86 7.65 16.66
N VAL A 46 24.28 6.63 17.31
CA VAL A 46 24.55 5.21 17.02
C VAL A 46 24.20 4.82 15.58
N PHE A 47 23.19 5.48 15.00
CA PHE A 47 22.76 5.25 13.61
C PHE A 47 23.28 6.31 12.64
N SER A 48 24.06 7.28 13.13
CA SER A 48 24.69 8.35 12.34
C SER A 48 23.68 9.08 11.43
N LEU A 49 22.57 9.53 12.01
CA LEU A 49 21.42 10.10 11.29
C LEU A 49 21.59 11.59 10.93
N SER A 50 22.56 12.28 11.55
CA SER A 50 22.88 13.70 11.29
C SER A 50 23.47 13.95 9.90
N GLU A 51 24.01 12.92 9.25
CA GLU A 51 24.66 13.02 7.93
C GLU A 51 23.75 12.56 6.78
N LEU A 52 22.49 12.24 7.07
CA LEU A 52 21.61 11.62 6.08
C LEU A 52 21.20 12.65 5.01
N PRO A 53 21.33 12.32 3.71
CA PRO A 53 20.79 13.16 2.65
C PRO A 53 19.27 13.28 2.77
N THR A 54 18.72 14.45 2.43
CA THR A 54 17.28 14.77 2.54
C THR A 54 16.38 13.79 1.77
N SER A 55 16.92 13.09 0.78
CA SER A 55 16.22 12.06 0.00
C SER A 55 15.94 10.76 0.76
N ASP A 56 16.62 10.49 1.88
CA ASP A 56 16.41 9.30 2.71
C ASP A 56 15.56 9.58 3.96
N ARG A 57 15.02 10.81 4.08
CA ARG A 57 14.18 11.18 5.21
C ARG A 57 12.81 10.51 5.05
N PRO A 58 12.34 9.73 6.03
CA PRO A 58 11.02 9.12 5.96
C PRO A 58 9.92 10.19 5.93
N GLU A 59 8.78 9.84 5.34
CA GLU A 59 7.57 10.67 5.39
C GLU A 59 7.22 10.99 6.86
N PRO A 60 6.87 12.25 7.18
CA PRO A 60 6.53 12.63 8.54
C PRO A 60 5.29 11.87 9.01
N ASN A 61 5.27 11.44 10.28
CA ASN A 61 4.19 10.67 10.89
C ASN A 61 3.94 9.29 10.27
N LEU A 62 4.91 8.70 9.57
CA LEU A 62 4.80 7.36 8.97
C LEU A 62 4.32 6.31 10.00
N LEU A 63 4.92 6.27 11.19
CA LEU A 63 4.53 5.30 12.21
C LEU A 63 3.11 5.52 12.71
N VAL A 64 2.71 6.77 12.95
CA VAL A 64 1.34 7.10 13.37
C VAL A 64 0.35 6.62 12.32
N ASN A 65 0.60 6.88 11.05
CA ASN A 65 -0.26 6.45 9.95
C ASN A 65 -0.41 4.92 9.87
N ILE A 66 0.70 4.18 10.03
CA ILE A 66 0.69 2.70 10.02
C ILE A 66 -0.20 2.17 11.14
N PHE A 67 -0.01 2.65 12.37
CA PHE A 67 -0.75 2.13 13.52
C PHE A 67 -2.21 2.61 13.57
N SER A 68 -2.49 3.86 13.19
CA SER A 68 -3.87 4.36 13.10
C SER A 68 -4.69 3.68 12.00
N SER A 69 -4.06 3.25 10.90
CA SER A 69 -4.75 2.47 9.86
C SER A 69 -5.14 1.07 10.32
N GLN A 70 -4.44 0.50 11.31
CA GLN A 70 -4.68 -0.85 11.81
C GLN A 70 -5.74 -0.90 12.92
N GLU A 71 -5.89 0.19 13.70
CA GLU A 71 -6.89 0.30 14.76
C GLU A 71 -8.35 0.28 14.24
N GLY A 72 -8.58 0.47 12.94
CA GLY A 72 -9.89 0.36 12.30
C GLY A 72 -10.31 -1.04 11.84
N THR A 73 -9.44 -2.06 11.94
CA THR A 73 -9.71 -3.41 11.38
C THR A 73 -10.00 -4.49 12.44
N GLN A 74 -10.22 -4.10 13.69
CA GLN A 74 -10.83 -4.95 14.72
C GLN A 74 -12.16 -4.31 15.15
N ASN A 75 -13.26 -5.05 14.97
CA ASN A 75 -14.62 -4.79 15.46
C ASN A 75 -15.66 -4.24 14.46
N GLU A 76 -15.90 -4.90 13.32
CA GLU A 76 -17.25 -4.94 12.73
C GLU A 76 -17.56 -6.32 12.13
N ALA A 77 -17.51 -7.36 12.97
CA ALA A 77 -18.25 -8.59 12.73
C ALA A 77 -19.44 -8.64 13.69
N LYS A 78 -20.41 -7.74 13.51
CA LYS A 78 -21.72 -7.84 14.15
C LYS A 78 -22.82 -7.87 13.11
N SER A 79 -23.14 -9.11 12.74
CA SER A 79 -24.44 -9.58 12.26
C SER A 79 -25.62 -8.74 12.75
N THR A 80 -26.34 -8.14 11.81
CA THR A 80 -27.78 -7.81 11.95
C THR A 80 -28.38 -7.94 10.54
N HIS A 81 -28.83 -9.13 10.18
CA HIS A 81 -30.25 -9.49 10.11
C HIS A 81 -31.03 -8.58 9.15
N SER A 82 -31.03 -8.97 7.87
CA SER A 82 -31.89 -8.40 6.83
C SER A 82 -33.30 -8.94 7.01
N GLU A 83 -34.21 -8.19 7.63
CA GLU A 83 -35.64 -8.44 7.53
C GLU A 83 -36.46 -7.14 7.51
N GLU A 84 -37.55 -7.23 6.72
CA GLU A 84 -38.74 -6.38 6.64
C GLU A 84 -38.65 -5.13 5.73
N LEU A 85 -39.17 -5.18 4.50
CA LEU A 85 -40.58 -5.13 4.06
C LEU A 85 -41.15 -3.69 4.03
N HIS A 86 -42.19 -3.51 3.20
CA HIS A 86 -42.96 -2.29 2.88
C HIS A 86 -42.35 -1.49 1.70
N GLY A 87 -42.98 -1.33 0.54
CA GLY A 87 -44.39 -1.48 0.15
C GLY A 87 -44.82 -0.21 -0.59
N GLY A 88 -45.36 -0.32 -1.81
CA GLY A 88 -46.00 0.80 -2.49
C GLY A 88 -45.99 0.73 -4.02
N CYS A 89 -47.12 0.31 -4.59
CA CYS A 89 -47.41 0.13 -6.01
C CYS A 89 -47.52 1.42 -6.85
N SER A 90 -47.35 1.23 -8.17
CA SER A 90 -48.05 1.74 -9.38
C SER A 90 -48.80 3.10 -9.32
N GLU A 91 -48.82 3.92 -10.39
CA GLU A 91 -49.62 3.68 -11.61
C GLU A 91 -49.48 4.83 -12.67
N HIS A 92 -49.69 4.48 -13.97
CA HIS A 92 -50.11 5.30 -15.15
C HIS A 92 -49.13 6.35 -15.73
N SER A 93 -48.94 6.57 -17.04
CA SER A 93 -49.70 6.26 -18.27
C SER A 93 -48.82 6.40 -19.53
N SER A 94 -49.29 5.81 -20.64
CA SER A 94 -48.81 5.79 -22.03
C SER A 94 -48.76 7.15 -22.75
N VAL A 95 -47.89 7.32 -23.76
CA VAL A 95 -48.17 7.40 -25.24
C VAL A 95 -46.88 7.88 -25.97
N ASP A 96 -46.64 7.27 -27.13
CA ASP A 96 -45.60 7.48 -28.16
C ASP A 96 -45.40 8.91 -28.68
N ASP A 97 -44.17 9.26 -29.11
CA ASP A 97 -43.86 9.87 -30.43
C ASP A 97 -42.32 10.03 -30.63
N ASP A 98 -41.80 9.56 -31.77
CA ASP A 98 -40.47 9.85 -32.34
C ASP A 98 -40.73 10.74 -33.58
N PRO A 99 -39.96 11.82 -33.86
CA PRO A 99 -38.86 11.67 -34.81
C PRO A 99 -37.65 12.62 -34.66
N SER A 100 -36.47 12.06 -34.93
CA SER A 100 -35.32 12.61 -35.70
C SER A 100 -34.89 14.08 -35.53
N GLY A 101 -33.65 14.29 -35.05
CA GLY A 101 -32.93 15.55 -35.21
C GLY A 101 -31.55 15.58 -34.53
N ALA A 102 -30.48 15.48 -35.32
CA ALA A 102 -29.10 15.53 -34.85
C ALA A 102 -28.72 16.86 -34.18
N SER A 103 -28.06 16.81 -33.01
CA SER A 103 -26.97 17.74 -32.68
C SER A 103 -26.16 17.28 -31.47
N LYS A 104 -24.86 17.41 -31.61
CA LYS A 104 -23.77 17.03 -30.73
C LYS A 104 -23.61 18.07 -29.62
N VAL A 105 -23.75 17.67 -28.35
CA VAL A 105 -23.14 18.43 -27.24
C VAL A 105 -22.65 17.45 -26.18
N GLN A 106 -21.35 17.46 -25.97
CA GLN A 106 -20.67 16.87 -24.82
C GLN A 106 -21.23 17.51 -23.55
N ASP A 107 -21.67 16.69 -22.61
CA ASP A 107 -21.54 17.02 -21.20
C ASP A 107 -21.06 15.75 -20.50
N VAL A 108 -19.78 15.78 -20.13
CA VAL A 108 -19.12 14.70 -19.42
C VAL A 108 -19.63 14.79 -18.00
N ALA A 109 -20.70 14.04 -17.72
CA ALA A 109 -21.11 13.75 -16.36
C ALA A 109 -19.93 13.08 -15.66
N GLU A 110 -19.33 13.86 -14.76
CA GLU A 110 -18.32 13.49 -13.79
C GLU A 110 -18.86 12.32 -12.95
N VAL A 111 -18.76 11.11 -13.50
CA VAL A 111 -18.76 9.89 -12.70
C VAL A 111 -17.44 9.93 -11.96
N ARG A 112 -17.55 10.39 -10.72
CA ARG A 112 -16.64 10.17 -9.61
C ARG A 112 -16.34 8.68 -9.52
N GLU A 113 -15.43 8.22 -10.37
CA GLU A 113 -14.84 6.90 -10.31
C GLU A 113 -13.94 6.93 -9.08
N HIS A 114 -14.55 6.58 -7.95
CA HIS A 114 -13.82 6.20 -6.76
C HIS A 114 -12.90 5.08 -7.21
N SER A 115 -11.62 5.39 -7.31
CA SER A 115 -10.51 4.49 -7.58
C SER A 115 -10.68 3.23 -6.74
N LYS A 116 -11.28 2.22 -7.36
CA LYS A 116 -11.40 0.86 -6.87
C LYS A 116 -10.75 -0.06 -7.90
N THR A 117 -9.53 0.31 -8.29
CA THR A 117 -8.67 -0.54 -9.10
C THR A 117 -7.62 -1.08 -8.15
N GLY A 118 -7.98 -2.14 -7.41
CA GLY A 118 -6.94 -3.03 -6.91
C GLY A 118 -6.25 -3.61 -8.14
N GLU A 119 -4.93 -3.48 -8.22
CA GLU A 119 -4.17 -4.02 -9.35
C GLU A 119 -4.47 -5.52 -9.44
N SER A 120 -4.83 -5.99 -10.64
CA SER A 120 -5.18 -7.40 -10.83
C SER A 120 -3.93 -8.27 -10.68
N LYS A 121 -4.08 -9.53 -10.24
CA LYS A 121 -2.97 -10.49 -10.10
C LYS A 121 -2.09 -10.55 -11.35
N ASP A 122 -2.71 -10.48 -12.53
CA ASP A 122 -2.01 -10.51 -13.82
C ASP A 122 -1.21 -9.23 -14.09
N GLU A 123 -1.72 -8.07 -13.67
CA GLU A 123 -1.02 -6.79 -13.77
C GLU A 123 0.23 -6.76 -12.89
N LEU A 124 0.11 -7.28 -11.66
CA LEU A 124 1.23 -7.42 -10.74
C LEU A 124 2.27 -8.43 -11.23
N PHE A 125 1.81 -9.51 -11.86
CA PHE A 125 2.69 -10.48 -12.50
C PHE A 125 3.50 -9.80 -13.61
N GLY A 126 2.85 -9.03 -14.49
CA GLY A 126 3.53 -8.25 -15.52
C GLY A 126 4.57 -7.29 -14.93
N GLN A 127 4.18 -6.48 -13.95
CA GLN A 127 5.08 -5.51 -13.30
C GLN A 127 6.29 -6.19 -12.62
N PHE A 128 6.08 -7.34 -11.99
CA PHE A 128 7.15 -8.11 -11.37
C PHE A 128 8.18 -8.56 -12.43
N PHE A 129 7.74 -9.09 -13.56
CA PHE A 129 8.63 -9.51 -14.64
C PHE A 129 9.31 -8.32 -15.34
N ASP A 130 8.59 -7.23 -15.57
CA ASP A 130 9.17 -5.99 -16.11
C ASP A 130 10.31 -5.46 -15.21
N ALA A 131 10.12 -5.53 -13.89
CA ALA A 131 11.14 -5.13 -12.92
C ALA A 131 12.37 -6.06 -12.95
N LEU A 132 12.15 -7.38 -13.07
CA LEU A 132 13.23 -8.36 -13.20
C LEU A 132 14.00 -8.20 -14.52
N GLU A 133 13.32 -7.86 -15.61
CA GLU A 133 13.95 -7.57 -16.90
C GLU A 133 14.82 -6.30 -16.81
N ARG A 134 14.34 -5.23 -16.18
CA ARG A 134 15.10 -3.99 -15.99
C ARG A 134 16.43 -4.18 -15.27
N ILE A 135 16.51 -5.13 -14.34
CA ILE A 135 17.74 -5.43 -13.61
C ILE A 135 18.59 -6.52 -14.29
N ASN A 136 18.23 -6.94 -15.51
CA ASN A 136 18.84 -8.05 -16.25
C ASN A 136 18.95 -9.33 -15.40
N PHE A 137 17.88 -9.63 -14.66
CA PHE A 137 17.84 -10.82 -13.80
C PHE A 137 17.90 -12.11 -14.60
N PHE A 138 17.16 -12.17 -15.71
CA PHE A 138 17.23 -13.28 -16.66
C PHE A 138 18.51 -13.12 -17.47
N ARG A 139 19.45 -14.03 -17.25
CA ARG A 139 20.63 -14.09 -18.10
C ARG A 139 20.23 -14.70 -19.42
N THR A 140 20.50 -13.98 -20.50
CA THR A 140 20.38 -14.55 -21.82
C THR A 140 21.44 -15.64 -21.96
N THR A 141 20.99 -16.86 -22.24
CA THR A 141 21.89 -17.95 -22.61
C THR A 141 22.65 -17.58 -23.89
N PRO A 142 23.78 -18.24 -24.21
CA PRO A 142 24.52 -17.99 -25.45
C PRO A 142 23.68 -18.11 -26.73
N ASN A 143 22.51 -18.74 -26.65
CA ASN A 143 21.56 -18.94 -27.73
C ASN A 143 20.53 -17.81 -27.88
N GLY A 144 20.56 -16.78 -27.03
CA GLY A 144 19.56 -15.70 -27.06
C GLY A 144 18.25 -16.03 -26.33
N ASP A 145 18.13 -17.23 -25.77
CA ASP A 145 16.98 -17.66 -24.96
C ASP A 145 17.20 -17.28 -23.49
N ASP A 146 16.13 -16.96 -22.79
CA ASP A 146 16.18 -16.68 -21.35
C ASP A 146 16.50 -17.95 -20.57
N ASP A 147 17.14 -17.78 -19.41
CA ASP A 147 17.37 -18.90 -18.50
C ASP A 147 16.03 -19.40 -17.95
N GLN A 148 15.48 -20.42 -18.60
CA GLN A 148 14.20 -21.05 -18.27
C GLN A 148 14.13 -21.49 -16.79
N VAL A 149 15.26 -21.84 -16.17
CA VAL A 149 15.30 -22.21 -14.74
C VAL A 149 15.07 -20.99 -13.85
N LEU A 150 15.60 -19.83 -14.23
CA LEU A 150 15.36 -18.58 -13.51
C LEU A 150 13.94 -18.07 -13.73
N LEU A 151 13.39 -18.26 -14.94
CA LEU A 151 12.01 -17.90 -15.28
C LEU A 151 11.00 -18.72 -14.44
N ASP A 152 11.17 -20.04 -14.40
CA ASP A 152 10.33 -20.94 -13.60
C ASP A 152 10.42 -20.60 -12.11
N ARG A 153 11.63 -20.29 -11.63
CA ARG A 153 11.86 -19.91 -10.23
C ARG A 153 11.17 -18.59 -9.88
N ALA A 154 11.31 -17.57 -10.74
CA ALA A 154 10.66 -16.27 -10.54
C ALA A 154 9.14 -16.42 -10.54
N THR A 155 8.60 -17.21 -11.49
CA THR A 155 7.18 -17.52 -11.59
C THR A 155 6.68 -18.20 -10.32
N THR A 156 7.37 -19.23 -9.85
CA THR A 156 6.99 -19.98 -8.63
C THR A 156 6.99 -19.06 -7.41
N LEU A 157 8.03 -18.24 -7.26
CA LEU A 157 8.18 -17.33 -6.12
C LEU A 157 7.09 -16.26 -6.09
N PHE A 158 6.68 -15.74 -7.24
CA PHE A 158 5.55 -14.83 -7.34
C PHE A 158 4.25 -15.48 -6.85
N HIS A 159 3.94 -16.68 -7.35
CA HIS A 159 2.72 -17.38 -6.96
C HIS A 159 2.73 -17.74 -5.47
N GLU A 160 3.85 -18.20 -4.93
CA GLU A 160 3.99 -18.51 -3.51
C GLU A 160 3.77 -17.27 -2.63
N ALA A 161 4.32 -16.12 -3.03
CA ALA A 161 4.16 -14.86 -2.31
C ALA A 161 2.71 -14.36 -2.36
N VAL A 162 2.04 -14.45 -3.51
CA VAL A 162 0.62 -14.09 -3.66
C VAL A 162 -0.25 -15.03 -2.81
N ASP A 163 0.00 -16.33 -2.86
CA ASP A 163 -0.76 -17.31 -2.08
C ASP A 163 -0.52 -17.13 -0.56
N GLU A 164 0.67 -16.70 -0.14
CA GLU A 164 0.96 -16.34 1.25
C GLU A 164 0.24 -15.07 1.69
N MET A 165 0.25 -14.05 0.85
CA MET A 165 -0.46 -12.79 1.07
C MET A 165 -1.97 -13.05 1.22
N GLU A 166 -2.57 -13.85 0.34
CA GLU A 166 -3.98 -14.24 0.42
C GLU A 166 -4.29 -15.02 1.72
N ARG A 167 -3.41 -15.96 2.10
CA ARG A 167 -3.52 -16.71 3.38
C ARG A 167 -3.47 -15.80 4.61
N SER A 168 -2.76 -14.68 4.52
CA SER A 168 -2.64 -13.71 5.62
C SER A 168 -3.85 -12.76 5.73
N GLY A 169 -4.81 -12.84 4.81
CA GLY A 169 -6.00 -11.98 4.78
C GLY A 169 -5.79 -10.62 4.10
N CYS A 170 -4.61 -10.38 3.52
CA CYS A 170 -4.31 -9.19 2.73
C CYS A 170 -4.82 -9.38 1.29
N GLN A 171 -5.93 -8.72 0.95
CA GLN A 171 -6.54 -8.79 -0.40
C GLN A 171 -6.32 -7.54 -1.25
N ILE A 172 -5.69 -6.51 -0.69
CA ILE A 172 -5.53 -5.20 -1.35
C ILE A 172 -4.05 -4.92 -1.53
N LEU A 173 -3.61 -4.95 -2.77
CA LEU A 173 -2.34 -4.39 -3.21
C LEU A 173 -2.63 -2.95 -3.62
N ASP A 174 -2.41 -2.03 -2.69
CA ASP A 174 -2.45 -0.59 -2.98
C ASP A 174 -1.02 -0.13 -3.29
N ARG A 175 -0.78 0.34 -4.52
CA ARG A 175 0.50 0.91 -4.92
C ARG A 175 0.93 2.10 -4.05
N LYS A 176 0.01 2.70 -3.29
CA LYS A 176 0.31 3.79 -2.35
C LYS A 176 0.86 3.31 -1.00
N SER A 177 0.83 2.01 -0.71
CA SER A 177 1.37 1.44 0.53
C SER A 177 2.73 0.73 0.36
N LEU A 178 3.32 0.78 -0.84
CA LEU A 178 4.63 0.23 -1.21
C LEU A 178 5.72 1.30 -1.32
#